data_AF-A0A179V1Q7-F1
#
_entry.id   AF-A0A179V1Q7-F1
#
_cell.length_a   1.000
_cell.length_b   1.000
_cell.length_c   1.000
_cell.angle_alpha   90.00
_cell.angle_beta   90.00
_cell.angle_gamma   90.00
#
_symmetry.space_group_name_H-M   'P 1'
#
loop_
_entity.id
_entity.type
_entity.pdbx_description
1 polymer ?
#
loop_
_entity_poly.entity_id
_entity_poly.type
_entity_poly.pdbx_seq_one_letter_code
_entity_poly.pdbx_strand_id
1 'polypeptide(L)'
;MHWRSIASLARLRISGTYIRSLSSCLLNTRKPRPNAQAHYKIQRAKKEQKQQLSYSTKLLYSEERIPNQTHTARWADKPEYGFGVLWDDESQPVVAIEESLKDDKLKKDKTWGFVVFRCTYSDQDAWEEMLDLICSHMEGYLMMEGGEEFWSRHELIVMDDRTQLDGASSHVVRDHFNRFVQNEMDKLPKLPQSEREEEELLRKHIASATRYNFCLFVDDISLESMKHMPEPVIKLLCREWDPLFVQERDYTVHPNVEDGKTADEKEDVSWRYIYVLSCFEFYDKLHGQEKWKLHYERPPYWSCQNIDEVPGFWRRKDEGGTGGSQDSGKL
;
A
#
# COMPACT_ATOMS: atom_id res chain seq x y z
N MET A 1 -72.20 -39.35 -14.24
CA MET A 1 -73.02 -39.79 -13.09
C MET A 1 -72.57 -38.95 -11.88
N HIS A 2 -73.24 -37.84 -11.50
CA HIS A 2 -74.38 -37.78 -10.56
C HIS A 2 -73.97 -38.42 -9.21
N TRP A 3 -73.81 -37.76 -8.05
CA TRP A 3 -74.59 -36.74 -7.31
C TRP A 3 -73.67 -36.05 -6.24
N ARG A 4 -73.70 -34.72 -6.03
CA ARG A 4 -74.50 -33.91 -5.06
C ARG A 4 -74.33 -34.33 -3.58
N SER A 5 -73.71 -33.48 -2.74
CA SER A 5 -74.32 -32.41 -1.91
C SER A 5 -74.72 -32.99 -0.52
N ILE A 6 -74.50 -32.37 0.64
CA ILE A 6 -75.09 -31.14 1.17
C ILE A 6 -74.36 -30.77 2.49
N ALA A 7 -74.27 -29.47 2.73
CA ALA A 7 -73.82 -28.81 3.97
C ALA A 7 -74.94 -28.67 5.02
N SER A 8 -74.59 -28.51 6.31
CA SER A 8 -75.35 -27.74 7.31
C SER A 8 -74.54 -27.69 8.62
N LEU A 9 -73.94 -26.58 9.07
CA LEU A 9 -74.49 -25.35 9.69
C LEU A 9 -75.18 -25.50 11.05
N ALA A 10 -74.52 -25.00 12.11
CA ALA A 10 -75.04 -24.09 13.17
C ALA A 10 -73.88 -23.76 14.16
N ARG A 11 -73.26 -22.56 14.17
CA ARG A 11 -73.62 -21.30 14.90
C ARG A 11 -73.77 -21.48 16.42
N LEU A 12 -73.35 -20.61 17.35
CA LEU A 12 -72.48 -19.43 17.44
C LEU A 12 -72.58 -19.01 18.93
N ARG A 13 -71.50 -18.60 19.60
CA ARG A 13 -71.63 -17.55 20.63
C ARG A 13 -70.39 -16.68 20.68
N ILE A 14 -70.66 -15.39 20.51
CA ILE A 14 -69.76 -14.25 20.44
C ILE A 14 -69.52 -13.71 21.85
N SER A 15 -68.26 -13.40 22.16
CA SER A 15 -67.84 -12.18 22.86
C SER A 15 -66.32 -12.09 22.62
N GLY A 16 -65.73 -11.09 21.98
CA GLY A 16 -66.13 -9.71 21.77
C GLY A 16 -65.21 -8.81 22.59
N THR A 17 -64.01 -8.50 22.06
CA THR A 17 -63.43 -7.14 22.07
C THR A 17 -62.19 -7.08 21.18
N TYR A 18 -62.32 -6.23 20.16
CA TYR A 18 -61.33 -5.63 19.29
C TYR A 18 -60.24 -4.88 20.09
N ILE A 19 -58.96 -4.98 19.69
CA ILE A 19 -58.12 -3.84 19.27
C ILE A 19 -57.17 -4.32 18.15
N ARG A 20 -57.19 -3.59 17.04
CA ARG A 20 -56.27 -3.70 15.89
C ARG A 20 -54.93 -3.03 16.22
N SER A 21 -53.82 -3.60 15.75
CA SER A 21 -52.80 -2.79 15.07
C SER A 21 -52.01 -3.65 14.08
N LEU A 22 -51.66 -3.01 12.97
CA LEU A 22 -51.16 -3.55 11.71
C LEU A 22 -49.65 -3.82 11.69
N SER A 23 -49.23 -4.52 10.63
CA SER A 23 -47.89 -4.54 9.99
C SER A 23 -46.95 -5.65 10.49
N SER A 24 -46.79 -6.79 9.80
CA SER A 24 -46.19 -7.09 8.48
C SER A 24 -44.67 -7.33 8.49
N CYS A 25 -44.32 -8.46 7.85
CA CYS A 25 -43.09 -8.77 7.11
C CYS A 25 -41.78 -9.16 7.85
N LEU A 26 -41.39 -10.41 7.55
CA LEU A 26 -40.04 -10.96 7.42
C LEU A 26 -38.92 -9.95 7.10
N LEU A 27 -37.75 -10.08 7.74
CA LEU A 27 -36.44 -10.22 7.08
C LEU A 27 -35.26 -10.33 8.06
N ASN A 28 -34.32 -11.20 7.69
CA ASN A 28 -32.92 -11.28 8.11
C ASN A 28 -32.25 -9.90 8.30
N THR A 29 -31.32 -9.82 9.25
CA THR A 29 -29.92 -9.32 9.07
C THR A 29 -29.33 -8.86 10.41
N ARG A 30 -28.05 -9.20 10.66
CA ARG A 30 -27.02 -8.23 11.11
C ARG A 30 -25.62 -8.86 11.04
N LYS A 31 -24.95 -8.62 9.91
CA LYS A 31 -23.50 -8.42 9.89
C LYS A 31 -23.21 -7.00 10.42
N PRO A 32 -22.11 -6.73 11.13
CA PRO A 32 -21.66 -5.36 11.33
C PRO A 32 -21.20 -4.80 9.98
N ARG A 33 -21.74 -3.64 9.59
CA ARG A 33 -21.25 -2.84 8.47
C ARG A 33 -20.13 -1.92 8.99
N PRO A 34 -19.02 -1.74 8.27
CA PRO A 34 -18.13 -0.60 8.47
C PRO A 34 -18.89 0.69 8.18
N ASN A 35 -18.69 1.71 9.02
CA ASN A 35 -19.42 2.96 8.99
C ASN A 35 -19.05 3.80 7.75
N ALA A 36 -20.02 3.97 6.84
CA ALA A 36 -19.92 4.79 5.62
C ALA A 36 -19.62 6.29 5.87
N GLN A 37 -19.60 6.73 7.14
CA GLN A 37 -19.29 8.10 7.54
C GLN A 37 -17.77 8.39 7.59
N ALA A 38 -16.90 7.36 7.65
CA ALA A 38 -15.44 7.52 7.58
C ALA A 38 -14.94 7.80 6.15
N HIS A 39 -15.57 7.17 5.15
CA HIS A 39 -15.28 7.41 3.73
C HIS A 39 -15.56 8.86 3.28
N TYR A 40 -16.49 9.57 3.94
CA TYR A 40 -16.85 10.95 3.58
C TYR A 40 -15.88 12.02 4.11
N LYS A 41 -15.15 11.78 5.22
CA LYS A 41 -14.18 12.76 5.76
C LYS A 41 -12.86 12.76 4.99
N ILE A 42 -12.38 11.59 4.58
CA ILE A 42 -11.18 11.42 3.75
C ILE A 42 -11.38 12.03 2.35
N GLN A 43 -12.59 11.93 1.78
CA GLN A 43 -12.93 12.53 0.49
C GLN A 43 -13.19 14.05 0.56
N ARG A 44 -13.62 14.60 1.72
CA ARG A 44 -13.84 16.04 1.91
C ARG A 44 -12.53 16.81 2.16
N ALA A 45 -11.58 16.22 2.90
CA ALA A 45 -10.23 16.75 3.05
C ALA A 45 -9.51 16.83 1.69
N LYS A 46 -9.70 15.85 0.79
CA LYS A 46 -9.15 15.84 -0.57
C LYS A 46 -9.53 17.06 -1.44
N LYS A 47 -10.59 17.81 -1.13
CA LYS A 47 -10.96 19.02 -1.89
C LYS A 47 -10.28 20.30 -1.38
N GLU A 48 -9.95 20.35 -0.09
CA GLU A 48 -9.24 21.47 0.55
C GLU A 48 -7.71 21.25 0.50
N GLN A 49 -7.24 20.00 0.62
CA GLN A 49 -5.86 19.59 0.33
C GLN A 49 -5.50 19.82 -1.14
N LYS A 50 -6.41 19.64 -2.11
CA LYS A 50 -6.11 19.94 -3.54
C LYS A 50 -5.71 21.40 -3.80
N GLN A 51 -6.17 22.34 -2.96
CA GLN A 51 -5.76 23.75 -3.05
C GLN A 51 -4.47 24.05 -2.29
N GLN A 52 -4.20 23.36 -1.17
CA GLN A 52 -2.98 23.54 -0.39
C GLN A 52 -1.79 22.73 -0.96
N LEU A 53 -1.99 21.48 -1.38
CA LEU A 53 -0.99 20.69 -2.13
C LEU A 53 -0.64 21.39 -3.44
N SER A 54 -1.61 21.84 -4.25
CA SER A 54 -1.30 22.59 -5.47
C SER A 54 -0.40 23.81 -5.23
N TYR A 55 -0.45 24.41 -4.03
CA TYR A 55 0.42 25.52 -3.63
C TYR A 55 1.79 25.03 -3.13
N SER A 56 1.83 23.95 -2.33
CA SER A 56 3.06 23.36 -1.79
C SER A 56 3.91 22.65 -2.86
N THR A 57 3.28 21.90 -3.76
CA THR A 57 3.96 21.27 -4.91
C THR A 57 4.42 22.34 -5.91
N LYS A 58 3.66 23.44 -6.07
CA LYS A 58 4.19 24.59 -6.81
C LYS A 58 5.44 25.17 -6.15
N LEU A 59 5.47 25.31 -4.82
CA LEU A 59 6.64 25.82 -4.10
C LEU A 59 7.86 24.89 -4.11
N LEU A 60 7.65 23.56 -4.08
CA LEU A 60 8.72 22.56 -4.18
C LEU A 60 9.32 22.47 -5.59
N TYR A 61 8.58 22.85 -6.63
CA TYR A 61 8.95 22.64 -8.03
C TYR A 61 8.85 23.89 -8.93
N SER A 62 8.63 25.09 -8.39
CA SER A 62 8.60 26.33 -9.19
C SER A 62 10.01 26.83 -9.47
N GLU A 63 10.44 26.70 -10.73
CA GLU A 63 11.51 27.52 -11.30
C GLU A 63 11.04 28.98 -11.34
N GLU A 64 11.47 29.82 -10.40
CA GLU A 64 11.39 31.26 -10.58
C GLU A 64 12.28 31.66 -11.76
N ARG A 65 11.68 31.79 -12.95
CA ARG A 65 12.29 32.49 -14.09
C ARG A 65 12.53 33.95 -13.72
N ILE A 66 13.76 34.27 -13.37
CA ILE A 66 14.27 35.63 -13.42
C ILE A 66 14.36 36.05 -14.89
N PRO A 67 13.66 37.09 -15.35
CA PRO A 67 13.73 37.50 -16.75
C PRO A 67 15.00 38.32 -17.00
N ASN A 68 15.64 38.01 -18.13
CA ASN A 68 16.76 38.70 -18.78
C ASN A 68 18.16 38.38 -18.27
N GLN A 69 18.82 37.44 -18.96
CA GLN A 69 20.13 37.71 -19.57
C GLN A 69 20.35 36.77 -20.76
N THR A 70 20.46 37.36 -21.95
CA THR A 70 20.94 36.71 -23.16
C THR A 70 22.39 36.31 -22.99
N HIS A 71 22.67 35.01 -22.87
CA HIS A 71 23.95 34.45 -23.27
C HIS A 71 23.77 33.02 -23.76
N THR A 72 24.10 32.82 -25.03
CA THR A 72 24.37 31.52 -25.64
C THR A 72 25.46 30.78 -24.86
N ALA A 73 25.08 29.76 -24.10
CA ALA A 73 26.01 28.80 -23.53
C ALA A 73 25.31 27.44 -23.36
N ARG A 74 25.79 26.48 -24.17
CA ARG A 74 26.05 25.06 -23.87
C ARG A 74 25.18 24.37 -22.81
N TRP A 75 24.53 23.29 -23.25
CA TRP A 75 23.82 22.30 -22.47
C TRP A 75 24.73 21.57 -21.47
N ALA A 76 25.07 22.20 -20.36
CA ALA A 76 25.72 21.56 -19.22
C ALA A 76 25.15 22.18 -17.93
N ASP A 77 25.04 21.34 -16.91
CA ASP A 77 24.57 21.64 -15.55
C ASP A 77 23.06 21.42 -15.32
N LYS A 78 22.65 20.14 -15.41
CA LYS A 78 21.58 19.61 -14.54
C LYS A 78 22.14 19.50 -13.11
N PRO A 79 21.40 19.85 -12.05
CA PRO A 79 21.89 19.72 -10.69
C PRO A 79 22.18 18.24 -10.35
N GLU A 80 23.37 18.00 -9.80
CA GLU A 80 23.91 16.69 -9.38
C GLU A 80 23.20 16.05 -8.16
N TYR A 81 21.97 16.45 -7.82
CA TYR A 81 21.19 15.81 -6.76
C TYR A 81 20.05 14.96 -7.34
N GLY A 82 20.27 13.64 -7.35
CA GLY A 82 19.23 12.65 -7.06
C GLY A 82 18.05 12.45 -8.00
N PHE A 83 18.00 13.05 -9.20
CA PHE A 83 16.83 12.91 -10.09
C PHE A 83 17.12 12.32 -11.49
N GLY A 84 18.39 12.14 -11.86
CA GLY A 84 18.77 11.81 -13.25
C GLY A 84 19.43 10.45 -13.49
N VAL A 85 19.63 9.62 -12.46
CA VAL A 85 20.45 8.40 -12.55
C VAL A 85 19.72 7.13 -12.08
N LEU A 86 18.46 7.22 -11.65
CA LEU A 86 17.72 6.05 -11.13
C LEU A 86 16.89 5.30 -12.17
N TRP A 87 16.61 5.90 -13.32
CA TRP A 87 16.00 5.17 -14.43
C TRP A 87 17.11 4.52 -15.23
N ASP A 88 17.09 3.19 -15.32
CA ASP A 88 17.72 2.55 -16.48
C ASP A 88 17.03 3.16 -17.72
N ASP A 89 17.80 3.53 -18.75
CA ASP A 89 17.36 4.23 -19.98
C ASP A 89 16.16 3.53 -20.71
N GLU A 90 15.74 2.36 -20.24
CA GLU A 90 14.65 1.55 -20.78
C GLU A 90 13.28 1.73 -20.09
N SER A 91 13.20 2.30 -18.88
CA SER A 91 11.91 2.48 -18.19
C SER A 91 11.20 3.74 -18.66
N GLN A 92 10.07 3.56 -19.35
CA GLN A 92 9.15 4.66 -19.66
C GLN A 92 8.22 4.88 -18.47
N PRO A 93 8.35 6.01 -17.74
CA PRO A 93 7.52 6.27 -16.58
C PRO A 93 6.04 6.27 -16.99
N VAL A 94 5.17 5.86 -16.06
CA VAL A 94 3.70 5.84 -16.22
C VAL A 94 3.16 4.69 -17.08
N VAL A 95 3.98 4.01 -17.89
CA VAL A 95 3.52 2.90 -18.75
C VAL A 95 2.90 1.77 -17.94
N ALA A 96 3.49 1.39 -16.80
CA ALA A 96 2.91 0.35 -15.96
C ALA A 96 1.56 0.76 -15.37
N ILE A 97 1.41 2.04 -15.03
CA ILE A 97 0.14 2.59 -14.53
C ILE A 97 -0.90 2.50 -15.64
N GLU A 98 -0.58 2.99 -16.83
CA GLU A 98 -1.48 2.93 -17.99
C GLU A 98 -1.91 1.49 -18.28
N GLU A 99 -0.96 0.56 -18.38
CA GLU A 99 -1.23 -0.86 -18.62
C GLU A 99 -2.11 -1.47 -17.54
N SER A 100 -1.83 -1.19 -16.26
CA SER A 100 -2.63 -1.69 -15.15
C SER A 100 -4.07 -1.16 -15.15
N LEU A 101 -4.31 -0.01 -15.77
CA LEU A 101 -5.62 0.66 -15.81
C LEU A 101 -6.47 0.32 -17.03
N LYS A 102 -5.89 -0.36 -18.03
CA LYS A 102 -6.63 -0.84 -19.21
C LYS A 102 -7.77 -1.75 -18.77
N ASP A 103 -8.98 -1.43 -19.22
CA ASP A 103 -10.16 -2.24 -18.96
C ASP A 103 -10.04 -3.60 -19.64
N ASP A 104 -10.57 -4.63 -18.98
CA ASP A 104 -10.68 -5.97 -19.54
C ASP A 104 -12.07 -6.57 -19.24
N LYS A 105 -12.27 -7.85 -19.60
CA LYS A 105 -13.54 -8.55 -19.41
C LYS A 105 -13.91 -8.75 -17.93
N LEU A 106 -12.93 -8.70 -17.02
CA LEU A 106 -13.13 -8.96 -15.59
C LEU A 106 -13.25 -7.68 -14.76
N LYS A 107 -12.51 -6.62 -15.10
CA LYS A 107 -12.51 -5.39 -14.30
C LYS A 107 -12.43 -4.16 -15.20
N LYS A 108 -13.42 -3.28 -15.03
CA LYS A 108 -13.45 -1.91 -15.56
C LYS A 108 -13.17 -0.93 -14.44
N ASP A 109 -12.76 0.29 -14.80
CA ASP A 109 -12.56 1.38 -13.83
C ASP A 109 -11.59 0.99 -12.68
N LYS A 110 -10.62 0.13 -12.98
CA LYS A 110 -9.48 -0.23 -12.11
C LYS A 110 -8.86 1.00 -11.43
N THR A 111 -8.43 0.85 -10.18
CA THR A 111 -7.63 1.87 -9.49
C THR A 111 -6.18 1.43 -9.39
N TRP A 112 -5.29 2.40 -9.19
CA TRP A 112 -3.86 2.16 -8.98
C TRP A 112 -3.38 2.82 -7.69
N GLY A 113 -2.18 2.46 -7.23
CA GLY A 113 -1.62 2.88 -5.95
C GLY A 113 -1.45 1.69 -4.98
N PHE A 114 -0.71 1.92 -3.90
CA PHE A 114 -0.38 0.86 -2.94
C PHE A 114 -1.48 0.58 -1.93
N VAL A 115 -1.41 -0.61 -1.34
CA VAL A 115 -2.01 -0.90 -0.04
C VAL A 115 -0.94 -0.63 1.03
N VAL A 116 -1.26 0.17 2.05
CA VAL A 116 -0.36 0.57 3.14
C VAL A 116 -0.85 -0.03 4.45
N PHE A 117 0.01 -0.78 5.13
CA PHE A 117 -0.28 -1.36 6.44
C PHE A 117 0.37 -0.54 7.55
N ARG A 118 -0.45 -0.06 8.49
CA ARG A 118 0.04 0.60 9.69
C ARG A 118 0.39 -0.44 10.75
N CYS A 119 1.67 -0.71 10.93
CA CYS A 119 2.16 -1.74 11.87
C CYS A 119 2.71 -1.16 13.17
N THR A 120 2.75 0.16 13.29
CA THR A 120 3.05 0.85 14.54
C THR A 120 2.08 2.01 14.75
N TYR A 121 1.85 2.31 16.02
CA TYR A 121 0.97 3.36 16.48
C TYR A 121 1.65 4.28 17.49
N SER A 122 2.99 4.26 17.52
CA SER A 122 3.84 5.02 18.44
C SER A 122 3.82 6.52 18.18
N ASP A 123 3.68 6.94 16.92
CA ASP A 123 3.66 8.34 16.51
C ASP A 123 2.53 8.58 15.48
N GLN A 124 1.57 9.45 15.83
CA GLN A 124 0.45 9.78 14.96
C GLN A 124 0.81 10.86 13.93
N ASP A 125 1.62 11.84 14.33
CA ASP A 125 1.97 12.96 13.47
C ASP A 125 2.91 12.49 12.36
N ALA A 126 3.93 11.68 12.71
CA ALA A 126 4.83 11.08 11.72
C ALA A 126 4.08 10.13 10.77
N TRP A 127 3.04 9.44 11.25
CA TRP A 127 2.20 8.59 10.42
C TRP A 127 1.38 9.40 9.39
N GLU A 128 0.78 10.51 9.81
CA GLU A 128 0.05 11.40 8.90
C GLU A 128 0.99 12.04 7.87
N GLU A 129 2.17 12.50 8.32
CA GLU A 129 3.22 13.06 7.47
C GLU A 129 3.73 12.05 6.44
N MET A 130 3.93 10.79 6.83
CA MET A 130 4.31 9.69 5.93
C MET A 130 3.29 9.50 4.80
N LEU A 131 2.00 9.45 5.12
CA LEU A 131 0.94 9.27 4.12
C LEU A 131 0.84 10.48 3.18
N ASP A 132 0.96 11.68 3.71
CA ASP A 132 0.95 12.92 2.93
C ASP A 132 2.18 13.00 2.01
N LEU A 133 3.36 12.56 2.47
CA LEU A 133 4.58 12.52 1.67
C LEU A 133 4.46 11.54 0.51
N ILE A 134 3.97 10.31 0.76
CA ILE A 134 3.69 9.32 -0.30
C ILE A 134 2.77 9.92 -1.36
N CYS A 135 1.63 10.48 -0.95
CA CYS A 135 0.63 10.99 -1.89
C CYS A 135 1.14 12.20 -2.66
N SER A 136 1.72 13.19 -1.97
CA SER A 136 2.19 14.43 -2.59
C SER A 136 3.30 14.15 -3.60
N HIS A 137 4.20 13.22 -3.27
CA HIS A 137 5.29 12.86 -4.18
C HIS A 137 4.79 12.10 -5.40
N MET A 138 3.89 11.12 -5.22
CA MET A 138 3.31 10.40 -6.36
C MET A 138 2.51 11.33 -7.29
N GLU A 139 1.76 12.31 -6.74
CA GLU A 139 1.07 13.33 -7.54
C GLU A 139 2.06 14.21 -8.31
N GLY A 140 3.10 14.72 -7.62
CA GLY A 140 4.13 15.55 -8.23
C GLY A 140 4.87 14.82 -9.35
N TYR A 141 5.18 13.53 -9.16
CA TYR A 141 5.86 12.71 -10.16
C TYR A 141 5.00 12.54 -11.42
N LEU A 142 3.71 12.22 -11.28
CA LEU A 142 2.80 12.16 -12.43
C LEU A 142 2.73 13.47 -13.20
N MET A 143 2.71 14.61 -12.49
CA MET A 143 2.68 15.93 -13.13
C MET A 143 3.95 16.21 -13.95
N MET A 144 5.10 15.72 -13.50
CA MET A 144 6.35 15.89 -14.25
C MET A 144 6.40 14.99 -15.49
N GLU A 145 5.83 13.79 -15.41
CA GLU A 145 5.85 12.79 -16.49
C GLU A 145 4.64 12.89 -17.44
N GLY A 146 3.76 13.89 -17.25
CA GLY A 146 2.58 14.09 -18.10
C GLY A 146 1.50 13.02 -17.94
N GLY A 147 1.38 12.43 -16.75
CA GLY A 147 0.38 11.42 -16.39
C GLY A 147 -0.71 11.94 -15.45
N GLU A 148 -1.03 13.24 -15.49
CA GLU A 148 -1.96 13.85 -14.53
C GLU A 148 -3.37 13.24 -14.55
N GLU A 149 -3.79 12.70 -15.70
CA GLU A 149 -5.08 12.05 -15.87
C GLU A 149 -5.23 10.80 -14.98
N PHE A 150 -4.12 10.11 -14.71
CA PHE A 150 -4.13 8.88 -13.91
C PHE A 150 -4.40 9.16 -12.45
N TRP A 151 -4.10 10.37 -11.94
CA TRP A 151 -4.34 10.74 -10.55
C TRP A 151 -5.81 10.58 -10.14
N SER A 152 -6.74 10.79 -11.07
CA SER A 152 -8.18 10.61 -10.83
C SER A 152 -8.56 9.18 -10.40
N ARG A 153 -7.73 8.19 -10.73
CA ARG A 153 -7.88 6.76 -10.40
C ARG A 153 -6.86 6.28 -9.36
N HIS A 154 -6.08 7.20 -8.78
CA HIS A 154 -5.17 6.87 -7.69
C HIS A 154 -5.93 6.62 -6.38
N GLU A 155 -5.60 5.52 -5.72
CA GLU A 155 -6.18 5.10 -4.46
C GLU A 155 -5.13 4.43 -3.59
N LEU A 156 -4.66 5.16 -2.57
CA LEU A 156 -3.90 4.62 -1.46
C LEU A 156 -4.86 3.94 -0.47
N ILE A 157 -4.81 2.61 -0.37
CA ILE A 157 -5.65 1.86 0.58
C ILE A 157 -4.89 1.74 1.89
N VAL A 158 -5.44 2.30 2.97
CA VAL A 158 -4.85 2.21 4.30
C VAL A 158 -5.51 1.08 5.09
N MET A 159 -4.69 0.14 5.55
CA MET A 159 -5.04 -0.93 6.49
C MET A 159 -4.60 -0.49 7.89
N ASP A 160 -5.54 0.08 8.63
CA ASP A 160 -5.36 0.59 10.00
C ASP A 160 -6.27 -0.21 10.95
N ASP A 161 -5.67 -1.15 11.66
CA ASP A 161 -6.31 -1.96 12.70
C ASP A 161 -5.28 -2.28 13.79
N ARG A 162 -5.20 -1.38 14.79
CA ARG A 162 -4.27 -1.52 15.92
C ARG A 162 -4.35 -2.88 16.60
N THR A 163 -5.53 -3.50 16.66
CA THR A 163 -5.69 -4.77 17.38
C THR A 163 -5.04 -5.95 16.68
N GLN A 164 -4.84 -5.87 15.36
CA GLN A 164 -4.27 -6.95 14.55
C GLN A 164 -2.89 -6.60 13.99
N LEU A 165 -2.57 -5.30 13.88
CA LEU A 165 -1.39 -4.84 13.16
C LEU A 165 -0.32 -4.18 14.04
N ASP A 166 -0.61 -3.79 15.28
CA ASP A 166 0.40 -3.18 16.16
C ASP A 166 1.51 -4.19 16.49
N GLY A 167 2.75 -3.88 16.07
CA GLY A 167 3.90 -4.78 16.15
C GLY A 167 3.85 -5.98 15.20
N ALA A 168 3.00 -5.97 14.16
CA ALA A 168 2.87 -7.09 13.24
C ALA A 168 4.16 -7.35 12.43
N SER A 169 4.53 -8.62 12.29
CA SER A 169 5.65 -9.05 11.47
C SER A 169 5.33 -9.03 9.97
N SER A 170 6.36 -9.11 9.12
CA SER A 170 6.22 -9.22 7.67
C SER A 170 5.31 -10.40 7.27
N HIS A 171 5.37 -11.52 8.00
CA HIS A 171 4.48 -12.66 7.77
C HIS A 171 3.00 -12.35 8.05
N VAL A 172 2.70 -11.66 9.15
CA VAL A 172 1.33 -11.27 9.49
C VAL A 172 0.78 -10.30 8.45
N VAL A 173 1.57 -9.28 8.08
CA VAL A 173 1.19 -8.32 7.02
C VAL A 173 0.91 -9.05 5.71
N ARG A 174 1.77 -10.01 5.32
CA ARG A 174 1.58 -10.82 4.11
C ARG A 174 0.30 -11.64 4.15
N ASP A 175 -0.07 -12.23 5.29
CA ASP A 175 -1.35 -12.94 5.44
C ASP A 175 -2.56 -12.02 5.30
N HIS A 176 -2.49 -10.81 5.86
CA HIS A 176 -3.53 -9.79 5.68
C HIS A 176 -3.62 -9.34 4.22
N PHE A 177 -2.49 -9.12 3.56
CA PHE A 177 -2.44 -8.71 2.16
C PHE A 177 -2.94 -9.80 1.21
N ASN A 178 -2.55 -11.05 1.41
CA ASN A 178 -3.08 -12.20 0.67
C ASN A 178 -4.60 -12.31 0.78
N ARG A 179 -5.16 -12.13 1.99
CA ARG A 179 -6.61 -12.10 2.18
C ARG A 179 -7.28 -10.93 1.46
N PHE A 180 -6.67 -9.74 1.50
CA PHE A 180 -7.17 -8.58 0.75
C PHE A 180 -7.22 -8.88 -0.75
N VAL A 181 -6.13 -9.40 -1.32
CA VAL A 181 -6.05 -9.73 -2.75
C VAL A 181 -7.06 -10.81 -3.12
N GLN A 182 -7.16 -11.89 -2.33
CA GLN A 182 -8.15 -12.94 -2.56
C GLN A 182 -9.58 -12.37 -2.56
N ASN A 183 -9.91 -11.50 -1.59
CA ASN A 183 -11.21 -10.85 -1.53
C ASN A 183 -11.48 -9.95 -2.75
N GLU A 184 -10.45 -9.31 -3.31
CA GLU A 184 -10.56 -8.54 -4.55
C GLU A 184 -10.77 -9.45 -5.76
N MET A 185 -10.06 -10.58 -5.83
CA MET A 185 -10.19 -11.56 -6.91
C MET A 185 -11.56 -12.26 -6.90
N ASP A 186 -12.10 -12.54 -5.71
CA ASP A 186 -13.41 -13.18 -5.53
C ASP A 186 -14.58 -12.29 -6.00
N LYS A 187 -14.38 -10.96 -6.03
CA LYS A 187 -15.37 -10.00 -6.55
C LYS A 187 -15.43 -9.95 -8.07
N LEU A 188 -14.40 -10.48 -8.77
CA LEU A 188 -14.37 -10.47 -10.23
C LEU A 188 -15.44 -11.41 -10.80
N PRO A 189 -16.13 -11.01 -11.88
CA PRO A 189 -17.14 -11.85 -12.51
C PRO A 189 -16.52 -13.16 -13.02
N LYS A 190 -17.35 -14.20 -13.11
CA LYS A 190 -16.99 -15.44 -13.80
C LYS A 190 -17.40 -15.33 -15.25
N LEU A 191 -16.51 -15.71 -16.16
CA LEU A 191 -16.81 -15.74 -17.59
C LEU A 191 -17.54 -17.04 -17.95
N PRO A 192 -18.18 -17.10 -19.14
CA PRO A 192 -18.77 -18.34 -19.65
C PRO A 192 -17.74 -19.48 -19.70
N GLN A 193 -18.22 -20.73 -19.62
CA GLN A 193 -17.33 -21.90 -19.62
C GLN A 193 -16.40 -21.97 -20.85
N SER A 194 -16.83 -21.45 -21.98
CA SER A 194 -16.02 -21.34 -23.21
C SER A 194 -14.80 -20.43 -23.09
N GLU A 195 -14.77 -19.53 -22.11
CA GLU A 195 -13.74 -18.50 -21.90
C GLU A 195 -12.92 -18.77 -20.63
N ARG A 196 -12.96 -19.99 -20.09
CA ARG A 196 -12.31 -20.32 -18.81
C ARG A 196 -10.79 -20.09 -18.83
N GLU A 197 -10.11 -20.46 -19.91
CA GLU A 197 -8.67 -20.25 -20.06
C GLU A 197 -8.32 -18.76 -20.09
N GLU A 198 -9.13 -17.96 -20.80
CA GLU A 198 -8.98 -16.50 -20.83
C GLU A 198 -9.24 -15.87 -19.45
N GLU A 199 -10.28 -16.33 -18.74
CA GLU A 199 -10.56 -15.90 -17.36
C GLU A 199 -9.35 -16.15 -16.46
N GLU A 200 -8.73 -17.34 -16.53
CA GLU A 200 -7.58 -17.69 -15.72
C GLU A 200 -6.37 -16.78 -16.03
N LEU A 201 -6.11 -16.51 -17.30
CA LEU A 201 -5.04 -15.61 -17.74
C LEU A 201 -5.29 -14.16 -17.26
N LEU A 202 -6.51 -13.65 -17.40
CA LEU A 202 -6.87 -12.30 -16.96
C LEU A 202 -6.77 -12.17 -15.43
N ARG A 203 -7.22 -13.17 -14.68
CA ARG A 203 -7.07 -13.21 -13.21
C ARG A 203 -5.61 -13.21 -12.80
N LYS A 204 -4.78 -14.02 -13.46
CA LYS A 204 -3.33 -14.06 -13.21
C LYS A 204 -2.68 -12.71 -13.50
N HIS A 205 -3.03 -12.09 -14.63
CA HIS A 205 -2.53 -10.77 -15.02
C HIS A 205 -2.90 -9.70 -14.00
N ILE A 206 -4.18 -9.62 -13.60
CA ILE A 206 -4.63 -8.68 -12.55
C ILE A 206 -3.89 -8.95 -11.24
N ALA A 207 -3.79 -10.22 -10.80
CA ALA A 207 -3.12 -10.56 -9.55
C ALA A 207 -1.61 -10.29 -9.56
N SER A 208 -0.97 -10.21 -10.74
CA SER A 208 0.44 -9.86 -10.90
C SER A 208 0.70 -8.35 -11.03
N ALA A 209 -0.36 -7.53 -11.18
CA ALA A 209 -0.19 -6.08 -11.20
C ALA A 209 0.32 -5.57 -9.85
N THR A 210 1.16 -4.52 -9.87
CA THR A 210 1.85 -3.99 -8.69
C THR A 210 0.96 -3.86 -7.46
N ARG A 211 -0.24 -3.27 -7.62
CA ARG A 211 -1.25 -3.08 -6.56
C ARG A 211 -1.60 -4.34 -5.77
N TYR A 212 -1.59 -5.49 -6.43
CA TYR A 212 -1.96 -6.77 -5.83
C TYR A 212 -0.76 -7.65 -5.53
N ASN A 213 0.43 -7.34 -6.06
CA ASN A 213 1.63 -8.12 -5.81
C ASN A 213 2.55 -7.50 -4.75
N PHE A 214 2.44 -6.20 -4.51
CA PHE A 214 3.26 -5.47 -3.54
C PHE A 214 2.42 -4.59 -2.62
N CYS A 215 2.80 -4.52 -1.37
CA CYS A 215 2.24 -3.57 -0.41
C CYS A 215 3.35 -2.81 0.32
N LEU A 216 2.98 -1.66 0.86
CA LEU A 216 3.81 -0.92 1.78
C LEU A 216 3.41 -1.28 3.21
N PHE A 217 4.36 -1.40 4.12
CA PHE A 217 4.03 -1.50 5.54
C PHE A 217 4.97 -0.65 6.38
N VAL A 218 4.40 0.04 7.34
CA VAL A 218 5.05 1.09 8.13
C VAL A 218 5.22 0.57 9.55
N ASP A 219 6.47 0.39 9.94
CA ASP A 219 6.89 0.00 11.28
C ASP A 219 7.56 1.17 12.03
N ASP A 220 8.09 0.92 13.22
CA ASP A 220 8.70 1.96 14.03
C ASP A 220 9.91 2.62 13.34
N ILE A 221 10.74 1.84 12.65
CA ILE A 221 11.90 2.37 11.91
C ILE A 221 11.43 3.31 10.80
N SER A 222 10.36 2.93 10.09
CA SER A 222 9.78 3.77 9.04
C SER A 222 9.32 5.13 9.60
N LEU A 223 8.59 5.16 10.72
CA LEU A 223 8.15 6.42 11.33
C LEU A 223 9.30 7.25 11.91
N GLU A 224 10.25 6.61 12.59
CA GLU A 224 11.42 7.30 13.16
C GLU A 224 12.32 7.90 12.07
N SER A 225 12.40 7.27 10.89
CA SER A 225 13.20 7.76 9.78
C SER A 225 12.80 9.18 9.34
N MET A 226 11.55 9.59 9.53
CA MET A 226 11.07 10.95 9.26
C MET A 226 11.86 12.03 10.02
N LYS A 227 12.43 11.68 11.19
CA LYS A 227 13.20 12.60 12.04
C LYS A 227 14.70 12.37 11.95
N HIS A 228 15.10 11.13 11.67
CA HIS A 228 16.49 10.69 11.78
C HIS A 228 17.22 10.54 10.44
N MET A 229 16.50 10.52 9.33
CA MET A 229 17.07 10.40 7.98
C MET A 229 16.71 11.64 7.13
N PRO A 230 17.64 12.12 6.28
CA PRO A 230 17.32 13.14 5.28
C PRO A 230 16.22 12.68 4.31
N GLU A 231 16.23 11.40 3.96
CA GLU A 231 15.22 10.74 3.15
C GLU A 231 14.57 9.61 3.95
N PRO A 232 13.28 9.75 4.33
CA PRO A 232 12.61 8.73 5.10
C PRO A 232 12.41 7.45 4.28
N VAL A 233 12.31 6.33 4.98
CA VAL A 233 12.16 5.00 4.40
C VAL A 233 10.84 4.35 4.79
N ILE A 234 10.42 3.40 3.95
CA ILE A 234 9.24 2.57 4.16
C ILE A 234 9.53 1.15 3.70
N LYS A 235 8.87 0.15 4.29
CA LYS A 235 9.03 -1.24 3.85
C LYS A 235 8.12 -1.55 2.68
N LEU A 236 8.71 -2.09 1.61
CA LEU A 236 8.04 -2.66 0.45
C LEU A 236 8.05 -4.19 0.58
N LEU A 237 6.87 -4.80 0.60
CA LEU A 237 6.67 -6.24 0.77
C LEU A 237 6.18 -6.89 -0.52
N CYS A 238 6.78 -8.03 -0.87
CA CYS A 238 6.37 -8.87 -2.00
C CYS A 238 5.41 -9.99 -1.53
N ARG A 239 4.32 -10.18 -2.29
CA ARG A 239 3.30 -11.21 -2.03
C ARG A 239 3.72 -12.59 -2.51
N GLU A 240 4.32 -12.66 -3.70
CA GLU A 240 4.58 -13.89 -4.48
C GLU A 240 5.61 -14.87 -3.88
N TRP A 241 6.11 -14.60 -2.68
CA TRP A 241 6.98 -15.51 -1.94
C TRP A 241 6.23 -16.70 -1.37
N ASP A 242 6.82 -17.89 -1.44
CA ASP A 242 6.33 -19.11 -0.80
C ASP A 242 6.21 -18.88 0.71
N PRO A 243 5.00 -18.61 1.23
CA PRO A 243 4.88 -18.20 2.61
C PRO A 243 5.19 -19.41 3.50
N LEU A 244 6.17 -19.25 4.38
CA LEU A 244 6.46 -20.23 5.42
C LEU A 244 5.17 -20.64 6.15
N PHE A 245 5.06 -21.93 6.43
CA PHE A 245 4.00 -22.43 7.31
C PHE A 245 4.10 -21.73 8.67
N VAL A 246 2.98 -21.54 9.35
CA VAL A 246 2.94 -20.80 10.63
C VAL A 246 3.98 -21.31 11.63
N GLN A 247 4.24 -22.63 11.62
CA GLN A 247 5.21 -23.31 12.48
C GLN A 247 6.68 -22.99 12.12
N GLU A 248 6.95 -22.60 10.88
CA GLU A 248 8.30 -22.33 10.37
C GLU A 248 8.69 -20.86 10.44
N ARG A 249 7.74 -19.98 10.79
CA ARG A 249 7.93 -18.51 10.90
C ARG A 249 8.65 -18.10 12.17
N ASP A 250 8.71 -18.97 13.17
CA ASP A 250 9.48 -18.75 14.41
C ASP A 250 10.91 -19.24 14.22
N TYR A 251 11.65 -18.57 13.34
CA TYR A 251 13.06 -18.84 13.15
C TYR A 251 13.93 -17.79 13.82
N THR A 252 15.10 -18.22 14.26
CA THR A 252 16.12 -17.30 14.74
C THR A 252 16.66 -16.48 13.56
N VAL A 253 16.39 -15.18 13.58
CA VAL A 253 16.96 -14.22 12.64
C VAL A 253 18.48 -14.16 12.86
N HIS A 254 19.25 -14.17 11.77
CA HIS A 254 20.71 -14.06 11.86
C HIS A 254 21.09 -12.67 12.43
N PRO A 255 22.08 -12.57 13.34
CA PRO A 255 22.31 -11.35 14.13
C PRO A 255 22.71 -10.09 13.33
N ASN A 256 23.20 -10.25 12.11
CA ASN A 256 23.67 -9.14 11.26
C ASN A 256 22.63 -8.68 10.23
N VAL A 257 21.42 -9.23 10.26
CA VAL A 257 20.34 -8.94 9.31
C VAL A 257 19.06 -8.62 10.07
N GLU A 258 18.13 -7.93 9.43
CA GLU A 258 16.82 -7.64 10.03
C GLU A 258 15.84 -8.80 9.88
N ASP A 259 16.07 -9.67 8.89
CA ASP A 259 15.25 -10.84 8.65
C ASP A 259 16.05 -11.94 7.90
N GLY A 260 15.57 -13.17 8.00
CA GLY A 260 16.16 -14.38 7.42
C GLY A 260 17.14 -15.12 8.34
N LYS A 261 17.37 -16.39 8.02
CA LYS A 261 18.04 -17.39 8.88
C LYS A 261 19.56 -17.38 8.75
N THR A 262 20.07 -16.88 7.62
CA THR A 262 21.50 -16.98 7.27
C THR A 262 22.14 -15.61 7.12
N ALA A 263 23.45 -15.57 6.95
CA ALA A 263 24.18 -14.36 6.54
C ALA A 263 24.19 -14.15 5.02
N ASP A 264 23.55 -15.03 4.23
CA ASP A 264 23.59 -14.97 2.76
C ASP A 264 22.78 -13.77 2.25
N GLU A 265 23.44 -12.73 1.77
CA GLU A 265 22.79 -11.53 1.22
C GLU A 265 21.75 -11.83 0.11
N LYS A 266 21.79 -13.01 -0.50
CA LYS A 266 20.82 -13.46 -1.52
C LYS A 266 19.58 -14.15 -0.96
N GLU A 267 19.52 -14.40 0.35
CA GLU A 267 18.31 -14.93 0.99
C GLU A 267 17.17 -13.91 0.85
N ASP A 268 16.13 -14.30 0.12
CA ASP A 268 14.95 -13.47 -0.13
C ASP A 268 13.94 -13.61 1.01
N VAL A 269 13.84 -12.55 1.83
CA VAL A 269 12.84 -12.43 2.90
C VAL A 269 11.55 -11.74 2.43
N SER A 270 11.54 -11.36 1.14
CA SER A 270 10.41 -10.83 0.40
C SER A 270 9.82 -9.57 1.00
N TRP A 271 10.70 -8.76 1.54
CA TRP A 271 10.52 -7.34 1.76
C TRP A 271 11.87 -6.63 1.74
N ARG A 272 11.86 -5.34 1.41
CA ARG A 272 13.02 -4.45 1.50
C ARG A 272 12.59 -3.08 2.02
N TYR A 273 13.52 -2.28 2.49
CA TYR A 273 13.25 -0.84 2.61
C TYR A 273 13.32 -0.19 1.21
N ILE A 274 12.58 0.89 1.01
CA ILE A 274 12.71 1.84 -0.10
C ILE A 274 12.57 3.26 0.46
N TYR A 275 13.12 4.27 -0.21
CA TYR A 275 12.82 5.65 0.16
C TYR A 275 11.34 5.91 -0.11
N VAL A 276 10.72 6.73 0.74
CA VAL A 276 9.31 7.11 0.56
C VAL A 276 9.12 7.78 -0.81
N LEU A 277 10.08 8.60 -1.23
CA LEU A 277 10.05 9.26 -2.53
C LEU A 277 10.15 8.26 -3.71
N SER A 278 10.82 7.12 -3.52
CA SER A 278 10.90 6.08 -4.55
C SER A 278 9.61 5.24 -4.69
N CYS A 279 8.55 5.50 -3.91
CA CYS A 279 7.29 4.75 -4.02
C CYS A 279 6.74 4.75 -5.45
N PHE A 280 6.72 5.90 -6.13
CA PHE A 280 6.21 5.98 -7.50
C PHE A 280 7.04 5.11 -8.46
N GLU A 281 8.36 5.26 -8.39
CA GLU A 281 9.31 4.53 -9.22
C GLU A 281 9.18 3.02 -9.04
N PHE A 282 9.16 2.54 -7.80
CA PHE A 282 8.94 1.12 -7.52
C PHE A 282 7.56 0.66 -7.95
N TYR A 283 6.54 1.51 -7.90
CA TYR A 283 5.21 1.13 -8.38
C TYR A 283 5.25 0.76 -9.88
N ASP A 284 5.99 1.54 -10.66
CA ASP A 284 6.17 1.36 -12.09
C ASP A 284 7.12 0.18 -12.41
N LYS A 285 8.31 0.15 -11.81
CA LYS A 285 9.35 -0.88 -12.04
C LYS A 285 8.91 -2.30 -11.69
N LEU A 286 8.08 -2.45 -10.67
CA LEU A 286 7.63 -3.75 -10.18
C LEU A 286 6.45 -4.31 -10.98
N HIS A 287 5.99 -3.62 -12.02
CA HIS A 287 4.90 -4.11 -12.84
C HIS A 287 5.31 -5.32 -13.68
N GLY A 288 4.51 -6.38 -13.58
CA GLY A 288 4.74 -7.63 -14.31
C GLY A 288 5.44 -8.70 -13.49
N GLN A 289 5.70 -9.83 -14.13
CA GLN A 289 6.26 -11.02 -13.46
C GLN A 289 7.77 -10.90 -13.26
N GLU A 290 8.26 -11.52 -12.19
CA GLU A 290 9.69 -11.71 -11.89
C GLU A 290 10.52 -10.43 -11.68
N LYS A 291 9.88 -9.25 -11.60
CA LYS A 291 10.56 -7.96 -11.38
C LYS A 291 11.19 -7.83 -10.01
N TRP A 292 10.61 -8.46 -8.98
CA TRP A 292 11.12 -8.40 -7.60
C TRP A 292 12.60 -8.75 -7.50
N LYS A 293 13.03 -9.83 -8.16
CA LYS A 293 14.42 -10.32 -8.10
C LYS A 293 15.45 -9.34 -8.65
N LEU A 294 15.04 -8.46 -9.57
CA LEU A 294 15.92 -7.44 -10.16
C LEU A 294 16.15 -6.25 -9.21
N HIS A 295 15.22 -6.02 -8.30
CA HIS A 295 15.21 -4.88 -7.41
C HIS A 295 15.28 -5.27 -5.93
N TYR A 296 15.49 -6.54 -5.62
CA TYR A 296 15.57 -7.01 -4.24
C TYR A 296 16.96 -6.73 -3.64
N GLU A 297 16.95 -6.14 -2.45
CA GLU A 297 18.13 -5.99 -1.60
C GLU A 297 17.74 -6.45 -0.19
N ARG A 298 18.60 -7.25 0.44
CA ARG A 298 18.31 -7.87 1.73
C ARG A 298 18.43 -6.84 2.87
N PRO A 299 17.41 -6.67 3.72
CA PRO A 299 17.51 -5.82 4.91
C PRO A 299 18.56 -6.31 5.94
N PRO A 300 19.30 -5.40 6.61
CA PRO A 300 19.19 -3.94 6.56
C PRO A 300 20.02 -3.32 5.42
N TYR A 301 20.63 -4.13 4.56
CA TYR A 301 21.54 -3.64 3.54
C TYR A 301 20.80 -2.71 2.59
N TRP A 302 21.47 -1.61 2.35
CA TRP A 302 21.08 -0.52 1.48
C TRP A 302 22.25 -0.32 0.53
N SER A 303 22.01 0.13 -0.69
CA SER A 303 23.08 0.41 -1.66
C SER A 303 24.06 1.51 -1.22
N CYS A 304 23.84 2.15 -0.07
CA CYS A 304 24.78 3.10 0.53
C CYS A 304 26.00 2.39 1.14
N GLN A 305 27.19 2.91 0.82
CA GLN A 305 28.46 2.44 1.36
C GLN A 305 28.68 2.87 2.83
N ASN A 306 27.75 3.62 3.41
CA ASN A 306 27.87 4.23 4.73
C ASN A 306 26.91 3.61 5.77
N ILE A 307 27.45 3.10 6.87
CA ILE A 307 26.67 2.49 7.95
C ILE A 307 25.75 3.47 8.69
N ASP A 308 26.05 4.77 8.60
CA ASP A 308 25.23 5.87 9.13
C ASP A 308 24.03 6.23 8.24
N GLU A 309 23.84 5.53 7.12
CA GLU A 309 22.71 5.72 6.20
C GLU A 309 21.78 4.49 6.18
N VAL A 310 22.14 3.42 6.90
CA VAL A 310 21.32 2.21 7.04
C VAL A 310 20.11 2.52 7.94
N PRO A 311 18.87 2.17 7.53
CA PRO A 311 17.69 2.32 8.37
C PRO A 311 17.90 1.81 9.81
N GLY A 312 17.53 2.64 10.79
CA GLY A 312 17.68 2.33 12.21
C GLY A 312 19.06 2.58 12.81
N PHE A 313 20.03 3.16 12.08
CA PHE A 313 21.37 3.43 12.62
C PHE A 313 21.36 4.29 13.91
N TRP A 314 20.38 5.18 14.07
CA TRP A 314 20.24 6.05 15.24
C TRP A 314 20.03 5.26 16.53
N ARG A 315 19.30 4.15 16.49
CA ARG A 315 19.06 3.30 17.67
C ARG A 315 20.35 2.69 18.23
N ARG A 316 21.34 2.43 17.38
CA ARG A 316 22.65 1.88 17.78
C ARG A 316 23.56 2.93 18.43
N LYS A 317 23.39 4.21 18.11
CA LYS A 317 24.17 5.31 18.70
C LYS A 317 23.78 5.56 20.16
N ASP A 318 22.50 5.38 20.48
CA ASP A 318 21.97 5.61 21.83
C ASP A 318 22.37 4.50 22.82
N GLU A 319 22.63 3.28 22.35
CA GLU A 319 23.13 2.17 23.18
C GLU A 319 24.61 2.30 23.58
N GLY A 320 25.40 3.13 22.87
CA GLY A 320 26.83 3.34 23.13
C GLY A 320 27.17 4.45 24.13
N GLY A 321 26.17 5.17 24.66
CA GLY A 321 26.36 6.38 25.48
C GLY A 321 26.74 6.16 26.95
N THR A 322 26.77 4.91 27.44
CA THR A 322 27.11 4.61 28.84
C THR A 322 28.13 3.48 28.94
N GLY A 323 29.42 3.79 28.76
CA GLY A 323 30.50 2.88 29.16
C GLY A 323 31.86 3.23 28.57
N GLY A 324 32.72 3.88 29.34
CA GLY A 324 34.17 3.89 29.06
C GLY A 324 34.89 5.22 29.23
N SER A 325 34.80 5.83 30.41
CA SER A 325 35.91 6.63 30.94
C SER A 325 36.91 5.67 31.61
N GLN A 326 38.22 5.98 31.50
CA GLN A 326 39.42 5.25 31.97
C GLN A 326 40.00 4.26 30.93
N ASP A 327 41.30 4.21 30.65
CA ASP A 327 42.45 4.78 31.33
C ASP A 327 43.63 4.95 30.36
N SER A 328 44.34 6.05 30.50
CA SER A 328 45.63 6.31 29.85
C SER A 328 46.72 5.55 30.59
N GLY A 329 47.09 4.37 30.10
CA GLY A 329 48.18 3.57 30.63
C GLY A 329 49.36 3.47 29.65
N LYS A 330 50.42 4.25 29.94
CA LYS A 330 51.75 4.12 29.32
C LYS A 330 52.26 2.68 29.38
N LEU A 331 52.92 2.24 28.30
CA LEU A 331 54.28 1.69 28.33
C LEU A 331 54.93 1.79 26.96
#